data_AF-A0A9D1XXG2-F1
#
_entry.id   AF-A0A9D1XXG2-F1
#
_cell.length_a   1.000
_cell.length_b   1.000
_cell.length_c   1.000
_cell.angle_alpha   90.00
_cell.angle_beta   90.00
_cell.angle_gamma   90.00
#
_symmetry.space_group_name_H-M   'P 1'
#
loop_
_entity.id
_entity.type
_entity.pdbx_description
1 polymer ?
#
loop_
_entity_poly.entity_id
_entity_poly.type
_entity_poly.pdbx_seq_one_letter_code
_entity_poly.pdbx_strand_id
1 'polypeptide(L)'
;MFTKYVSNVPLGGGTNYILDSREVRRYRVRAYFRPIMSGEFNWRIYYMNSVNSTFAGGTTAWRNRSGGKIRLLSAYLADGGEIDGREFIDGSLEPETLEGACRITFDGAESCEIAPDAELWSDELRLNIPEGHYLAFEWTLEGDAVPCTPDHRAAVFVDRGEGFAAGDSPNAPLPAMFGCERPYVKRLAFLGDSITQGCQTKRNCCEMWVARISAMMPEYAVWNLGLGYARAADAATDACWLSKAKQNDVVVVTLGVNDLLHGSYERGRPSTAGELIADITKIVVALQSAGVDVILSLLPPFDFTDEQKREWRAVNLAIPELARMYGCKVYNFMSPLEAGGILECRPKYGAHPNGDGGRAAADEFYRAFHTESGWRI
;
A
#
# COMPACT_ATOMS: atom_id res chain seq x y z
N MET A 1 8.66 -16.17 -7.16
CA MET A 1 7.55 -16.28 -6.18
C MET A 1 6.42 -15.31 -6.49
N PHE A 2 6.71 -14.01 -6.58
CA PHE A 2 5.76 -12.95 -7.00
C PHE A 2 5.19 -13.07 -8.43
N THR A 3 5.66 -14.04 -9.21
CA THR A 3 5.12 -14.41 -10.53
C THR A 3 4.07 -15.52 -10.45
N LYS A 4 4.06 -16.32 -9.37
CA LYS A 4 3.05 -17.36 -9.14
C LYS A 4 1.92 -16.84 -8.26
N TYR A 5 2.28 -16.14 -7.18
CA TYR A 5 1.32 -15.58 -6.23
C TYR A 5 1.31 -14.07 -6.34
N VAL A 6 0.17 -13.54 -6.76
CA VAL A 6 -0.05 -12.10 -6.97
C VAL A 6 -1.04 -11.55 -5.94
N SER A 7 -0.99 -10.25 -5.68
CA SER A 7 -1.94 -9.65 -4.75
C SER A 7 -3.38 -9.87 -5.22
N ASN A 8 -4.22 -10.38 -4.31
CA ASN A 8 -5.67 -10.49 -4.52
C ASN A 8 -6.44 -9.59 -3.55
N VAL A 9 -5.76 -8.70 -2.83
CA VAL A 9 -6.35 -7.73 -1.90
C VAL A 9 -5.84 -6.32 -2.28
N PRO A 10 -6.72 -5.33 -2.45
CA PRO A 10 -6.32 -4.02 -2.98
C PRO A 10 -5.82 -3.02 -1.91
N LEU A 11 -5.49 -3.49 -0.71
CA LEU A 11 -5.05 -2.65 0.41
C LEU A 11 -3.53 -2.51 0.48
N GLY A 12 -3.06 -1.49 1.19
CA GLY A 12 -1.63 -1.15 1.31
C GLY A 12 -0.79 -2.29 1.87
N GLY A 13 0.17 -2.77 1.07
CA GLY A 13 1.10 -3.86 1.38
C GLY A 13 2.45 -3.42 1.93
N GLY A 14 2.51 -2.24 2.58
CA GLY A 14 3.74 -1.67 3.11
C GLY A 14 3.67 -1.36 4.60
N THR A 15 4.82 -1.22 5.23
CA THR A 15 4.98 -0.90 6.65
C THR A 15 5.72 0.42 6.79
N ASN A 16 5.17 1.37 7.54
CA ASN A 16 5.79 2.67 7.81
C ASN A 16 5.74 3.03 9.29
N TYR A 17 5.26 2.13 10.15
CA TYR A 17 5.19 2.33 11.59
C TYR A 17 5.72 1.11 12.34
N ILE A 18 5.98 1.26 13.64
CA ILE A 18 6.38 0.18 14.53
C ILE A 18 5.54 0.22 15.79
N LEU A 19 4.96 -0.92 16.16
CA LEU A 19 4.45 -1.17 17.50
C LEU A 19 5.62 -1.39 18.44
N ASP A 20 6.18 -0.29 18.95
CA ASP A 20 7.28 -0.31 19.91
C ASP A 20 6.68 -0.34 21.32
N SER A 21 6.83 -1.49 21.98
CA SER A 21 6.27 -1.70 23.30
C SER A 21 7.31 -1.74 24.41
N ARG A 22 8.60 -1.54 24.09
CA ARG A 22 9.78 -1.65 24.98
C ARG A 22 9.98 -3.01 25.66
N GLU A 23 8.96 -3.84 25.70
CA GLU A 23 8.89 -5.19 26.25
C GLU A 23 8.18 -6.09 25.24
N VAL A 24 8.42 -7.41 25.27
CA VAL A 24 7.73 -8.34 24.37
C VAL A 24 6.23 -8.32 24.67
N ARG A 25 5.42 -8.03 23.65
CA ARG A 25 3.96 -8.09 23.74
C ARG A 25 3.37 -9.05 22.72
N ARG A 26 2.23 -9.63 23.09
CA ARG A 26 1.41 -10.45 22.21
C ARG A 26 0.38 -9.57 21.49
N TYR A 27 0.26 -9.79 20.18
CA TYR A 27 -0.71 -9.15 19.31
C TYR A 27 -1.48 -10.23 18.56
N ARG A 28 -2.78 -10.36 18.82
CA ARG A 28 -3.67 -11.14 17.97
C ARG A 28 -4.42 -10.18 17.06
N VAL A 29 -4.28 -10.35 15.77
CA VAL A 29 -4.85 -9.45 14.75
C VAL A 29 -5.83 -10.24 13.91
N ARG A 30 -7.04 -9.71 13.76
CA ARG A 30 -8.03 -10.21 12.80
C ARG A 30 -8.35 -9.14 11.78
N ALA A 31 -8.39 -9.52 10.50
CA ALA A 31 -8.67 -8.60 9.41
C ALA A 31 -9.62 -9.23 8.38
N TYR A 32 -10.47 -8.40 7.78
CA TYR A 32 -11.36 -8.79 6.69
C TYR A 32 -11.04 -7.96 5.45
N PHE A 33 -10.96 -8.65 4.30
CA PHE A 33 -10.58 -8.06 3.03
C PHE A 33 -11.56 -8.47 1.94
N ARG A 34 -11.92 -7.53 1.06
CA ARG A 34 -12.60 -7.90 -0.20
C ARG A 34 -11.56 -8.42 -1.18
N PRO A 35 -11.66 -9.69 -1.63
CA PRO A 35 -10.78 -10.18 -2.68
C PRO A 35 -11.10 -9.46 -4.00
N ILE A 36 -10.09 -9.30 -4.86
CA ILE A 36 -10.27 -8.77 -6.22
C ILE A 36 -10.96 -9.81 -7.09
N MET A 37 -10.57 -11.09 -6.93
CA MET A 37 -11.16 -12.23 -7.61
C MET A 37 -11.59 -13.28 -6.58
N SER A 38 -12.88 -13.64 -6.62
CA SER A 38 -13.46 -14.75 -5.85
C SER A 38 -13.26 -16.08 -6.56
N GLY A 39 -13.34 -17.18 -5.80
CA GLY A 39 -13.17 -18.55 -6.28
C GLY A 39 -12.23 -19.36 -5.40
N GLU A 40 -11.93 -20.56 -5.88
CA GLU A 40 -11.01 -21.50 -5.24
C GLU A 40 -9.60 -21.33 -5.79
N PHE A 41 -8.67 -20.94 -4.92
CA PHE A 41 -7.29 -20.69 -5.30
C PHE A 41 -6.32 -21.27 -4.30
N ASN A 42 -5.06 -21.36 -4.74
CA ASN A 42 -3.93 -21.53 -3.85
C ASN A 42 -3.47 -20.16 -3.34
N TRP A 43 -3.31 -20.06 -2.03
CA TRP A 43 -2.95 -18.84 -1.33
C TRP A 43 -1.61 -19.01 -0.63
N ARG A 44 -0.87 -17.90 -0.57
CA ARG A 44 0.27 -17.71 0.34
C ARG A 44 0.24 -16.29 0.89
N ILE A 45 0.72 -16.12 2.11
CA ILE A 45 0.95 -14.79 2.67
C ILE A 45 2.44 -14.44 2.60
N TYR A 46 2.72 -13.17 2.32
CA TYR A 46 4.06 -12.61 2.33
C TYR A 46 4.18 -11.57 3.44
N TYR A 47 5.22 -11.68 4.24
CA TYR A 47 5.54 -10.73 5.31
C TYR A 47 7.00 -10.31 5.25
N MET A 48 7.28 -9.11 5.74
CA MET A 48 8.61 -8.55 5.83
C MET A 48 8.76 -7.82 7.17
N ASN A 49 9.81 -8.16 7.92
CA ASN A 49 10.08 -7.61 9.25
C ASN A 49 10.98 -6.37 9.20
N SER A 50 10.53 -5.35 8.45
CA SER A 50 11.21 -4.06 8.36
C SER A 50 10.23 -2.94 8.05
N VAL A 51 10.67 -1.69 8.23
CA VAL A 51 9.95 -0.47 7.87
C VAL A 51 10.35 -0.04 6.47
N ASN A 52 9.38 0.14 5.60
CA ASN A 52 9.57 0.55 4.21
C ASN A 52 9.82 2.05 4.04
N SER A 53 9.10 2.91 4.77
CA SER A 53 9.23 4.36 4.66
C SER A 53 9.02 5.05 6.00
N THR A 54 9.58 6.24 6.11
CA THR A 54 9.55 7.08 7.30
C THR A 54 8.16 7.62 7.57
N PHE A 55 7.66 7.46 8.79
CA PHE A 55 6.40 8.05 9.24
C PHE A 55 6.62 9.33 10.05
N ALA A 56 5.82 10.36 9.77
CA ALA A 56 5.97 11.69 10.34
C ALA A 56 7.43 12.19 10.23
N GLY A 57 8.01 12.71 11.32
CA GLY A 57 9.41 13.13 11.37
C GLY A 57 10.44 12.00 11.49
N GLY A 58 9.99 10.73 11.62
CA GLY A 58 10.86 9.58 11.74
C GLY A 58 11.32 9.23 13.16
N THR A 59 10.69 9.80 14.19
CA THR A 59 10.99 9.44 15.60
C THR A 59 10.58 8.01 15.93
N THR A 60 9.40 7.58 15.47
CA THR A 60 8.90 6.23 15.74
C THR A 60 9.31 5.23 14.66
N ALA A 61 9.38 5.63 13.40
CA ALA A 61 9.71 4.75 12.30
C ALA A 61 10.34 5.55 11.17
N TRP A 62 11.51 5.11 10.72
CA TRP A 62 12.26 5.70 9.62
C TRP A 62 12.50 4.66 8.53
N ARG A 63 12.77 5.12 7.31
CA ARG A 63 13.04 4.26 6.14
C ARG A 63 14.04 3.16 6.48
N ASN A 64 13.73 1.93 6.05
CA ASN A 64 14.59 0.75 6.19
C ASN A 64 14.98 0.41 7.64
N ARG A 65 14.22 0.88 8.63
CA ARG A 65 14.41 0.46 10.02
C ARG A 65 14.06 -1.02 10.14
N SER A 66 15.00 -1.83 10.62
CA SER A 66 14.73 -3.23 10.96
C SER A 66 13.65 -3.34 12.04
N GLY A 67 12.80 -4.35 11.92
CA GLY A 67 11.93 -4.73 13.02
C GLY A 67 12.70 -5.41 14.16
N GLY A 68 11.97 -5.74 15.23
CA GLY A 68 12.50 -6.48 16.38
C GLY A 68 12.55 -7.98 16.12
N LYS A 69 12.78 -8.75 17.19
CA LYS A 69 12.64 -10.21 17.13
C LYS A 69 11.18 -10.55 17.32
N ILE A 70 10.60 -11.22 16.34
CA ILE A 70 9.18 -11.57 16.34
C ILE A 70 9.04 -13.09 16.35
N ARG A 71 8.15 -13.60 17.19
CA ARG A 71 7.69 -14.98 17.14
C ARG A 71 6.27 -15.02 16.60
N LEU A 72 6.08 -15.70 15.47
CA LEU A 72 4.75 -16.04 14.97
C LEU A 72 4.25 -17.27 15.71
N LEU A 73 3.13 -17.15 16.40
CA LEU A 73 2.55 -18.22 17.21
C LEU A 73 1.51 -19.05 16.45
N SER A 74 0.73 -18.40 15.60
CA SER A 74 -0.27 -19.05 14.73
C SER A 74 -0.73 -18.07 13.66
N ALA A 75 -1.18 -18.59 12.52
CA ALA A 75 -1.83 -17.81 11.48
C ALA A 75 -2.89 -18.65 10.74
N TYR A 76 -3.94 -17.99 10.27
CA TYR A 76 -5.14 -18.60 9.68
C TYR A 76 -5.68 -17.75 8.54
N LEU A 77 -6.20 -18.43 7.51
CA LEU A 77 -7.05 -17.84 6.47
C LEU A 77 -8.38 -18.57 6.43
N ALA A 78 -9.47 -17.84 6.23
CA ALA A 78 -10.81 -18.41 6.17
C ALA A 78 -11.69 -17.66 5.16
N ASP A 79 -12.78 -18.32 4.76
CA ASP A 79 -13.94 -17.60 4.25
C ASP A 79 -14.54 -16.80 5.42
N GLY A 80 -14.56 -15.47 5.26
CA GLY A 80 -15.11 -14.54 6.24
C GLY A 80 -16.61 -14.33 6.13
N GLY A 81 -17.27 -14.98 5.15
CA GLY A 81 -18.70 -14.85 4.91
C GLY A 81 -19.10 -13.57 4.20
N GLU A 82 -20.41 -13.43 3.98
CA GLU A 82 -21.03 -12.18 3.55
C GLU A 82 -21.15 -11.24 4.75
N ILE A 83 -20.52 -10.08 4.67
CA ILE A 83 -20.58 -9.03 5.71
C ILE A 83 -21.18 -7.77 5.08
N ASP A 84 -22.21 -7.19 5.68
CA ASP A 84 -22.72 -5.90 5.19
C ASP A 84 -21.62 -4.86 5.42
N GLY A 85 -21.23 -4.18 4.33
CA GLY A 85 -20.23 -3.12 4.38
C GLY A 85 -20.53 -2.03 5.42
N ARG A 86 -21.80 -1.85 5.79
CA ARG A 86 -22.24 -0.91 6.84
C ARG A 86 -21.76 -1.30 8.23
N GLU A 87 -21.63 -2.60 8.53
CA GLU A 87 -21.19 -3.08 9.84
C GLU A 87 -19.76 -2.65 10.18
N PHE A 88 -18.92 -2.46 9.16
CA PHE A 88 -17.59 -1.88 9.32
C PHE A 88 -17.60 -0.37 9.56
N ILE A 89 -18.63 0.32 9.05
CA ILE A 89 -18.74 1.79 9.11
C ILE A 89 -19.32 2.23 10.45
N ASP A 90 -20.33 1.53 10.94
CA ASP A 90 -20.97 1.84 12.23
C ASP A 90 -20.31 1.13 13.43
N GLY A 91 -19.36 0.23 13.16
CA GLY A 91 -18.61 -0.49 14.19
C GLY A 91 -19.41 -1.59 14.87
N SER A 92 -20.50 -2.07 14.25
CA SER A 92 -21.33 -3.16 14.78
C SER A 92 -20.77 -4.56 14.52
N LEU A 93 -19.77 -4.69 13.66
CA LEU A 93 -19.13 -5.99 13.41
C LEU A 93 -18.32 -6.45 14.63
N GLU A 94 -18.71 -7.59 15.20
CA GLU A 94 -17.95 -8.28 16.23
C GLU A 94 -17.15 -9.45 15.64
N PRO A 95 -15.86 -9.63 16.01
CA PRO A 95 -15.04 -10.71 15.47
C PRO A 95 -15.43 -12.07 16.07
N GLU A 96 -16.33 -12.79 15.42
CA GLU A 96 -16.75 -14.16 15.80
C GLU A 96 -15.70 -15.24 15.48
N THR A 97 -15.85 -16.45 16.01
CA THR A 97 -14.91 -17.55 15.71
C THR A 97 -14.84 -17.81 14.19
N LEU A 98 -13.63 -17.90 13.63
CA LEU A 98 -13.45 -18.22 12.21
C LEU A 98 -13.70 -19.72 11.98
N GLU A 99 -14.96 -20.09 11.79
CA GLU A 99 -15.34 -21.45 11.43
C GLU A 99 -14.70 -21.86 10.10
N GLY A 100 -14.21 -23.10 10.01
CA GLY A 100 -13.56 -23.60 8.79
C GLY A 100 -12.20 -22.97 8.46
N ALA A 101 -11.59 -22.22 9.38
CA ALA A 101 -10.30 -21.59 9.15
C ALA A 101 -9.20 -22.59 8.79
N CYS A 102 -8.52 -22.32 7.68
CA CYS A 102 -7.33 -23.04 7.24
C CYS A 102 -6.11 -22.52 7.97
N ARG A 103 -5.36 -23.42 8.62
CA ARG A 103 -4.11 -23.07 9.29
C ARG A 103 -3.02 -22.76 8.27
N ILE A 104 -2.33 -21.65 8.46
CA ILE A 104 -1.16 -21.27 7.69
C ILE A 104 0.09 -21.85 8.36
N THR A 105 0.99 -22.41 7.56
CA THR A 105 2.29 -22.94 8.01
C THR A 105 3.44 -22.26 7.27
N PHE A 106 4.64 -22.36 7.84
CA PHE A 106 5.88 -21.81 7.29
C PHE A 106 6.95 -22.90 7.37
N ASP A 107 7.38 -23.40 6.21
CA ASP A 107 8.27 -24.56 6.10
C ASP A 107 7.75 -25.78 6.89
N GLY A 108 6.43 -26.00 6.85
CA GLY A 108 5.71 -27.04 7.55
C GLY A 108 5.44 -26.77 9.03
N ALA A 109 5.95 -25.67 9.60
CA ALA A 109 5.77 -25.33 11.01
C ALA A 109 4.60 -24.35 11.22
N GLU A 110 3.82 -24.56 12.29
CA GLU A 110 2.70 -23.68 12.65
C GLU A 110 3.14 -22.38 13.33
N SER A 111 4.38 -22.37 13.84
CA SER A 111 4.99 -21.25 14.55
C SER A 111 6.44 -21.12 14.11
N CYS A 112 6.95 -19.89 13.98
CA CYS A 112 8.34 -19.65 13.61
C CYS A 112 8.89 -18.38 14.27
N GLU A 113 10.21 -18.29 14.34
CA GLU A 113 10.92 -17.05 14.67
C GLU A 113 11.17 -16.25 13.39
N ILE A 114 10.88 -14.96 13.42
CA ILE A 114 11.06 -14.02 12.32
C ILE A 114 12.16 -13.05 12.74
N ALA A 115 13.33 -13.20 12.12
CA ALA A 115 14.46 -12.32 12.38
C ALA A 115 14.19 -10.89 11.87
N PRO A 116 14.88 -9.87 12.42
CA PRO A 116 14.91 -8.54 11.82
C PRO A 116 15.24 -8.60 10.33
N ASP A 117 14.54 -7.81 9.52
CA ASP A 117 14.67 -7.74 8.05
C ASP A 117 14.36 -9.05 7.29
N ALA A 118 13.87 -10.08 7.98
CA ALA A 118 13.48 -11.33 7.32
C ALA A 118 12.29 -11.10 6.38
N GLU A 119 12.35 -11.77 5.24
CA GLU A 119 11.25 -11.95 4.31
C GLU A 119 10.70 -13.38 4.47
N LEU A 120 9.39 -13.49 4.60
CA LEU A 120 8.72 -14.76 4.88
C LEU A 120 7.59 -14.97 3.90
N TRP A 121 7.53 -16.17 3.34
CA TRP A 121 6.36 -16.67 2.63
C TRP A 121 5.80 -17.87 3.36
N SER A 122 4.48 -17.92 3.51
CA SER A 122 3.84 -19.15 4.01
C SER A 122 3.95 -20.29 3.00
N ASP A 123 3.70 -21.49 3.49
CA ASP A 123 3.33 -22.62 2.64
C ASP A 123 2.03 -22.34 1.90
N GLU A 124 1.83 -23.10 0.81
CA GLU A 124 0.64 -23.02 -0.03
C GLU A 124 -0.55 -23.63 0.72
N LEU A 125 -1.69 -22.95 0.72
CA LEU A 125 -2.96 -23.51 1.17
C LEU A 125 -4.05 -23.26 0.14
N ARG A 126 -5.01 -24.18 0.04
CA ARG A 126 -6.15 -24.05 -0.87
C ARG A 126 -7.35 -23.53 -0.10
N LEU A 127 -7.99 -22.48 -0.61
CA LEU A 127 -9.17 -21.86 0.01
C LEU A 127 -10.11 -21.32 -1.07
N ASN A 128 -11.40 -21.61 -0.90
CA ASN A 128 -12.47 -21.05 -1.71
C ASN A 128 -13.08 -19.84 -1.00
N ILE A 129 -13.09 -18.69 -1.67
CA ILE A 129 -13.82 -17.49 -1.23
C ILE A 129 -14.94 -17.25 -2.23
N PRO A 130 -16.21 -17.51 -1.89
CA PRO A 130 -17.33 -17.27 -2.79
C PRO A 130 -17.44 -15.81 -3.26
N GLU A 131 -18.20 -15.59 -4.32
CA GLU A 131 -18.53 -14.22 -4.76
C GLU A 131 -19.30 -13.48 -3.67
N GLY A 132 -18.93 -12.22 -3.40
CA GLY A 132 -19.54 -11.42 -2.34
C GLY A 132 -19.00 -11.66 -0.93
N HIS A 133 -18.23 -12.74 -0.71
CA HIS A 133 -17.63 -13.05 0.58
C HIS A 133 -16.32 -12.29 0.82
N TYR A 134 -15.97 -12.11 2.09
CA TYR A 134 -14.68 -11.55 2.51
C TYR A 134 -13.64 -12.65 2.71
N LEU A 135 -12.38 -12.33 2.44
CA LEU A 135 -11.24 -13.09 2.97
C LEU A 135 -11.02 -12.67 4.42
N ALA A 136 -11.10 -13.62 5.35
CA ALA A 136 -10.73 -13.40 6.73
C ALA A 136 -9.31 -13.89 7.00
N PHE A 137 -8.54 -13.07 7.71
CA PHE A 137 -7.19 -13.39 8.15
C PHE A 137 -7.07 -13.22 9.65
N GLU A 138 -6.37 -14.13 10.30
CA GLU A 138 -5.95 -13.97 11.68
C GLU A 138 -4.52 -14.45 11.87
N TRP A 139 -3.74 -13.73 12.67
CA TRP A 139 -2.51 -14.28 13.24
C TRP A 139 -2.26 -13.76 14.64
N THR A 140 -1.39 -14.46 15.34
CA THR A 140 -0.88 -14.05 16.65
C THR A 140 0.64 -13.95 16.59
N LEU A 141 1.16 -12.78 16.94
CA LEU A 141 2.58 -12.46 16.99
C LEU A 141 3.00 -12.10 18.41
N GLU A 142 4.24 -12.40 18.78
CA GLU A 142 4.91 -11.87 19.97
C GLU A 142 6.17 -11.12 19.56
N GLY A 143 6.36 -9.90 20.03
CA GLY A 143 7.55 -9.11 19.71
C GLY A 143 7.60 -7.77 20.45
N ASP A 144 8.77 -7.13 20.43
CA ASP A 144 9.06 -5.86 21.10
C ASP A 144 9.00 -4.64 20.16
N ALA A 145 9.28 -4.86 18.87
CA ALA A 145 9.19 -3.86 17.80
C ALA A 145 8.61 -4.47 16.53
N VAL A 146 7.28 -4.48 16.39
CA VAL A 146 6.60 -5.14 15.26
C VAL A 146 6.25 -4.11 14.18
N PRO A 147 6.80 -4.21 12.94
CA PRO A 147 6.42 -3.34 11.83
C PRO A 147 4.94 -3.45 11.48
N CYS A 148 4.31 -2.31 11.23
CA CYS A 148 2.90 -2.22 10.87
C CYS A 148 2.60 -1.01 9.97
N THR A 149 1.36 -0.92 9.55
CA THR A 149 0.81 0.23 8.81
C THR A 149 -0.22 0.92 9.68
N PRO A 150 -0.07 2.23 9.98
CA PRO A 150 -1.15 2.99 10.56
C PRO A 150 -2.20 3.21 9.49
N ASP A 151 -3.47 3.19 9.87
CA ASP A 151 -4.56 3.63 9.00
C ASP A 151 -4.68 2.86 7.66
N HIS A 152 -4.45 1.55 7.67
CA HIS A 152 -4.45 0.64 6.51
C HIS A 152 -5.75 0.58 5.68
N ARG A 153 -6.81 1.29 6.09
CA ARG A 153 -8.18 1.25 5.53
C ARG A 153 -8.87 -0.12 5.49
N ALA A 154 -8.20 -1.20 5.91
CA ALA A 154 -8.80 -2.50 6.20
C ALA A 154 -9.76 -2.44 7.41
N ALA A 155 -10.66 -3.41 7.50
CA ALA A 155 -11.39 -3.70 8.72
C ALA A 155 -10.56 -4.62 9.61
N VAL A 156 -10.09 -4.10 10.76
CA VAL A 156 -9.14 -4.81 11.60
C VAL A 156 -9.45 -4.65 13.07
N PHE A 157 -9.25 -5.75 13.77
CA PHE A 157 -9.42 -5.93 15.20
C PHE A 157 -8.09 -6.37 15.78
N VAL A 158 -7.67 -5.73 16.88
CA VAL A 158 -6.42 -6.09 17.56
C VAL A 158 -6.72 -6.38 19.01
N ASP A 159 -6.35 -7.58 19.44
CA ASP A 159 -6.36 -8.00 20.83
C ASP A 159 -4.94 -7.96 21.39
N ARG A 160 -4.79 -7.23 22.50
CA ARG A 160 -3.53 -7.02 23.23
C ARG A 160 -3.54 -7.68 24.62
N GLY A 161 -4.44 -8.65 24.84
CA GLY A 161 -4.64 -9.36 26.11
C GLY A 161 -5.94 -9.01 26.84
N GLU A 162 -6.79 -8.16 26.26
CA GLU A 162 -8.05 -7.68 26.86
C GLU A 162 -9.28 -8.03 26.01
N GLY A 163 -9.10 -8.87 24.98
CA GLY A 163 -10.09 -9.13 23.95
C GLY A 163 -9.90 -8.20 22.76
N PHE A 164 -10.63 -8.49 21.68
CA PHE A 164 -10.58 -7.64 20.49
C PHE A 164 -11.18 -6.28 20.80
N ALA A 165 -10.38 -5.22 20.60
CA ALA A 165 -10.89 -3.87 20.61
C ALA A 165 -11.21 -3.42 19.17
N ALA A 166 -12.47 -3.03 18.93
CA ALA A 166 -12.83 -2.21 17.77
C ALA A 166 -12.33 -0.78 18.03
N GLY A 167 -11.09 -0.50 17.61
CA GLY A 167 -10.49 0.83 17.71
C GLY A 167 -10.69 1.65 16.43
N ASP A 168 -10.61 2.96 16.55
CA ASP A 168 -10.48 3.83 15.39
C ASP A 168 -9.10 3.63 14.73
N SER A 169 -9.04 2.81 13.67
CA SER A 169 -7.82 2.47 12.90
C SER A 169 -6.69 1.94 13.81
N PRO A 170 -6.84 0.73 14.41
CA PRO A 170 -5.77 0.19 15.24
C PRO A 170 -4.53 -0.02 14.38
N ASN A 171 -3.37 0.43 14.87
CA ASN A 171 -2.08 0.07 14.28
C ASN A 171 -1.94 -1.46 14.35
N ALA A 172 -1.99 -2.11 13.20
CA ALA A 172 -2.07 -3.55 13.09
C ALA A 172 -0.95 -4.11 12.21
N PRO A 173 -0.15 -5.07 12.69
CA PRO A 173 0.77 -5.78 11.85
C PRO A 173 -0.03 -6.71 10.95
N LEU A 174 -0.01 -6.45 9.65
CA LEU A 174 -0.60 -7.28 8.62
C LEU A 174 0.49 -7.80 7.68
N PRO A 175 0.26 -8.92 6.97
CA PRO A 175 1.08 -9.34 5.85
C PRO A 175 1.19 -8.23 4.79
N ALA A 176 2.36 -8.16 4.13
CA ALA A 176 2.60 -7.24 3.02
C ALA A 176 1.86 -7.65 1.74
N MET A 177 1.51 -8.93 1.59
CA MET A 177 0.66 -9.41 0.50
C MET A 177 -0.14 -10.65 0.91
N PHE A 178 -1.40 -10.69 0.47
CA PHE A 178 -2.20 -11.90 0.36
C PHE A 178 -2.10 -12.40 -1.09
N GLY A 179 -1.14 -13.29 -1.31
CA GLY A 179 -0.78 -13.82 -2.62
C GLY A 179 -1.73 -14.93 -3.04
N CYS A 180 -2.28 -14.83 -4.24
CA CYS A 180 -3.21 -15.77 -4.83
C CYS A 180 -2.64 -16.27 -6.16
N GLU A 181 -2.66 -17.59 -6.36
CA GLU A 181 -2.38 -18.22 -7.65
C GLU A 181 -3.63 -18.11 -8.51
N ARG A 182 -3.76 -16.97 -9.21
CA ARG A 182 -4.83 -16.70 -10.17
C ARG A 182 -4.26 -16.30 -11.53
N PRO A 183 -5.00 -16.46 -12.62
CA PRO A 183 -4.63 -15.88 -13.92
C PRO A 183 -4.53 -14.35 -13.84
N TYR A 184 -3.53 -13.79 -14.53
CA TYR A 184 -3.37 -12.35 -14.68
C TYR A 184 -2.67 -12.01 -16.02
N VAL A 185 -2.87 -10.79 -16.50
CA VAL A 185 -2.22 -10.25 -17.71
C VAL A 185 -0.85 -9.66 -17.36
N LYS A 186 -0.83 -8.69 -16.43
CA LYS A 186 0.38 -8.09 -15.87
C LYS A 186 0.20 -7.73 -14.41
N ARG A 187 1.31 -7.59 -13.70
CA ARG A 187 1.40 -7.09 -12.32
C ARG A 187 1.62 -5.59 -12.35
N LEU A 188 0.71 -4.85 -11.72
CA LEU A 188 0.80 -3.41 -11.57
C LEU A 188 0.98 -3.06 -10.10
N ALA A 189 2.08 -2.38 -9.77
CA ALA A 189 2.25 -1.80 -8.45
C ALA A 189 2.02 -0.28 -8.48
N PHE A 190 1.36 0.21 -7.43
CA PHE A 190 1.15 1.63 -7.20
C PHE A 190 2.02 2.06 -6.02
N LEU A 191 3.18 2.64 -6.33
CA LEU A 191 4.15 3.12 -5.36
C LEU A 191 3.84 4.57 -5.01
N GLY A 192 3.37 4.82 -3.80
CA GLY A 192 2.92 6.16 -3.43
C GLY A 192 2.80 6.40 -1.93
N ASP A 193 2.20 7.54 -1.58
CA ASP A 193 2.06 7.98 -0.20
C ASP A 193 0.68 7.67 0.41
N SER A 194 0.22 8.46 1.41
CA SER A 194 -1.10 8.35 2.05
C SER A 194 -2.25 8.40 1.06
N ILE A 195 -2.11 9.12 -0.06
CA ILE A 195 -3.14 9.21 -1.09
C ILE A 195 -3.28 7.86 -1.82
N THR A 196 -2.16 7.17 -2.04
CA THR A 196 -2.12 5.83 -2.63
C THR A 196 -2.58 4.77 -1.63
N GLN A 197 -2.21 4.92 -0.35
CA GLN A 197 -2.71 4.07 0.74
C GLN A 197 -4.24 4.15 0.86
N GLY A 198 -4.83 5.31 0.57
CA GLY A 198 -6.27 5.55 0.65
C GLY A 198 -6.71 6.29 1.92
N CYS A 199 -5.81 7.02 2.59
CA CYS A 199 -6.16 7.86 3.73
C CYS A 199 -7.32 8.80 3.39
N GLN A 200 -8.23 9.03 4.35
CA GLN A 200 -9.48 9.79 4.22
C GLN A 200 -10.59 9.16 3.35
N THR A 201 -10.39 7.97 2.79
CA THR A 201 -11.50 7.17 2.23
C THR A 201 -12.20 6.36 3.31
N LYS A 202 -13.46 5.95 3.10
CA LYS A 202 -14.17 5.13 4.11
C LYS A 202 -13.47 3.79 4.31
N ARG A 203 -13.34 3.37 5.57
CA ARG A 203 -12.74 2.08 5.94
C ARG A 203 -13.52 0.94 5.30
N ASN A 204 -12.79 -0.04 4.79
CA ASN A 204 -13.26 -1.26 4.15
C ASN A 204 -14.22 -1.08 2.95
N CYS A 205 -14.38 0.14 2.44
CA CYS A 205 -15.23 0.42 1.28
C CYS A 205 -14.49 0.33 -0.05
N CYS A 206 -13.17 0.13 -0.05
CA CYS A 206 -12.33 0.09 -1.26
C CYS A 206 -12.51 1.33 -2.16
N GLU A 207 -12.74 2.50 -1.54
CA GLU A 207 -13.04 3.75 -2.24
C GLU A 207 -11.80 4.46 -2.80
N MET A 208 -10.60 4.07 -2.35
CA MET A 208 -9.35 4.61 -2.85
C MET A 208 -9.09 4.22 -4.31
N TRP A 209 -8.40 5.09 -5.04
CA TRP A 209 -8.23 4.99 -6.49
C TRP A 209 -7.57 3.67 -6.93
N VAL A 210 -6.56 3.20 -6.20
CA VAL A 210 -5.88 1.92 -6.49
C VAL A 210 -6.84 0.73 -6.41
N ALA A 211 -7.70 0.71 -5.38
CA ALA A 211 -8.68 -0.36 -5.22
C ALA A 211 -9.75 -0.33 -6.32
N ARG A 212 -10.17 0.88 -6.73
CA ARG A 212 -11.08 1.04 -7.87
C ARG A 212 -10.45 0.59 -9.18
N ILE A 213 -9.19 0.95 -9.45
CA ILE A 213 -8.47 0.45 -10.63
C ILE A 213 -8.44 -1.07 -10.61
N SER A 214 -8.10 -1.66 -9.46
CA SER A 214 -8.09 -3.13 -9.33
C SER A 214 -9.45 -3.78 -9.61
N ALA A 215 -10.56 -3.13 -9.25
CA ALA A 215 -11.90 -3.63 -9.53
C ALA A 215 -12.32 -3.42 -10.99
N MET A 216 -11.87 -2.35 -11.63
CA MET A 216 -12.13 -2.06 -13.05
C MET A 216 -11.27 -2.89 -14.01
N MET A 217 -10.14 -3.39 -13.52
CA MET A 217 -9.13 -4.13 -14.29
C MET A 217 -8.72 -5.43 -13.55
N PRO A 218 -9.67 -6.32 -13.23
CA PRO A 218 -9.43 -7.50 -12.38
C PRO A 218 -8.47 -8.52 -13.01
N GLU A 219 -8.31 -8.50 -14.34
CA GLU A 219 -7.33 -9.31 -15.06
C GLU A 219 -5.89 -8.87 -14.79
N TYR A 220 -5.67 -7.71 -14.19
CA TYR A 220 -4.37 -7.28 -13.74
C TYR A 220 -4.14 -7.56 -12.25
N ALA A 221 -2.90 -7.90 -11.92
CA ALA A 221 -2.46 -8.16 -10.56
C ALA A 221 -2.04 -6.83 -9.89
N VAL A 222 -3.00 -6.12 -9.32
CA VAL A 222 -2.77 -4.82 -8.68
C VAL A 222 -2.24 -4.98 -7.26
N TRP A 223 -1.10 -4.35 -6.97
CA TRP A 223 -0.52 -4.24 -5.63
C TRP A 223 -0.44 -2.79 -5.19
N ASN A 224 -1.17 -2.44 -4.12
CA ASN A 224 -1.07 -1.15 -3.50
C ASN A 224 0.15 -1.08 -2.58
N LEU A 225 1.16 -0.30 -2.96
CA LEU A 225 2.37 -0.06 -2.16
C LEU A 225 2.34 1.34 -1.52
N GLY A 226 1.17 1.96 -1.39
CA GLY A 226 0.97 3.25 -0.76
C GLY A 226 1.22 3.25 0.74
N LEU A 227 1.93 4.27 1.24
CA LEU A 227 2.25 4.42 2.67
C LEU A 227 2.08 5.87 3.16
N GLY A 228 1.39 6.07 4.27
CA GLY A 228 1.22 7.38 4.88
C GLY A 228 2.55 8.07 5.19
N TYR A 229 2.64 9.39 4.97
CA TYR A 229 3.88 10.17 5.11
C TYR A 229 5.05 9.75 4.20
N ALA A 230 4.87 8.78 3.31
CA ALA A 230 5.98 8.25 2.55
C ALA A 230 6.51 9.26 1.53
N ARG A 231 7.81 9.10 1.24
CA ARG A 231 8.62 10.07 0.49
C ARG A 231 9.32 9.41 -0.68
N ALA A 232 9.50 10.16 -1.76
CA ALA A 232 10.35 9.74 -2.88
C ALA A 232 11.78 9.44 -2.40
N ALA A 233 12.32 10.29 -1.51
CA ALA A 233 13.66 10.08 -0.95
C ALA A 233 13.83 8.73 -0.23
N ASP A 234 12.77 8.17 0.36
CA ASP A 234 12.82 6.88 1.04
C ASP A 234 12.86 5.73 0.04
N ALA A 235 12.00 5.75 -0.98
CA ALA A 235 12.02 4.77 -2.07
C ALA A 235 13.32 4.83 -2.89
N ALA A 236 13.89 6.03 -3.08
CA ALA A 236 15.15 6.27 -3.78
C ALA A 236 16.39 5.63 -3.11
N THR A 237 16.25 5.11 -1.89
CA THR A 237 17.30 4.29 -1.25
C THR A 237 17.45 2.90 -1.84
N ASP A 238 16.54 2.48 -2.73
CA ASP A 238 16.53 1.17 -3.39
C ASP A 238 16.59 -0.02 -2.43
N ALA A 239 15.90 0.12 -1.30
CA ALA A 239 15.85 -0.87 -0.25
C ALA A 239 14.50 -1.61 -0.25
N CYS A 240 14.07 -2.09 0.92
CA CYS A 240 12.96 -3.03 1.08
C CYS A 240 11.61 -2.59 0.48
N TRP A 241 11.34 -1.29 0.37
CA TRP A 241 10.12 -0.82 -0.26
C TRP A 241 10.17 -0.93 -1.78
N LEU A 242 11.27 -0.46 -2.38
CA LEU A 242 11.46 -0.49 -3.83
C LEU A 242 11.72 -1.91 -4.32
N SER A 243 12.31 -2.78 -3.51
CA SER A 243 12.48 -4.20 -3.84
C SER A 243 11.15 -4.90 -4.12
N LYS A 244 10.07 -4.53 -3.41
CA LYS A 244 8.70 -5.01 -3.69
C LYS A 244 8.15 -4.45 -4.99
N ALA A 245 8.34 -3.16 -5.25
CA ALA A 245 7.91 -2.54 -6.51
C ALA A 245 8.60 -3.21 -7.72
N LYS A 246 9.90 -3.52 -7.60
CA LYS A 246 10.70 -4.26 -8.61
C LYS A 246 10.17 -5.65 -8.94
N GLN A 247 9.27 -6.22 -8.13
CA GLN A 247 8.66 -7.51 -8.41
C GLN A 247 7.48 -7.43 -9.39
N ASN A 248 7.18 -6.27 -9.96
CA ASN A 248 6.01 -6.05 -10.83
C ASN A 248 6.45 -5.80 -12.27
N ASP A 249 5.52 -5.96 -13.20
CA ASP A 249 5.81 -5.71 -14.62
C ASP A 249 5.76 -4.21 -14.90
N VAL A 250 4.87 -3.49 -14.19
CA VAL A 250 4.66 -2.05 -14.33
C VAL A 250 4.54 -1.41 -12.94
N VAL A 251 5.17 -0.26 -12.75
CA VAL A 251 5.06 0.54 -11.52
C VAL A 251 4.60 1.95 -11.84
N VAL A 252 3.52 2.38 -11.20
CA VAL A 252 3.07 3.76 -11.18
C VAL A 252 3.70 4.45 -9.97
N VAL A 253 4.50 5.49 -10.20
CA VAL A 253 5.18 6.27 -9.15
C VAL A 253 4.40 7.55 -8.88
N THR A 254 3.78 7.62 -7.70
CA THR A 254 2.99 8.76 -7.21
C THR A 254 3.54 9.21 -5.86
N LEU A 255 4.74 9.79 -5.87
CA LEU A 255 5.48 10.24 -4.69
C LEU A 255 5.98 11.67 -4.86
N GLY A 256 5.93 12.45 -3.77
CA GLY A 256 6.56 13.78 -3.74
C GLY A 256 5.85 14.80 -2.86
N VAL A 257 4.57 14.59 -2.54
CA VAL A 257 3.82 15.54 -1.68
C VAL A 257 4.52 15.70 -0.33
N ASN A 258 4.88 14.59 0.33
CA ASN A 258 5.56 14.65 1.63
C ASN A 258 7.01 15.16 1.55
N ASP A 259 7.70 14.96 0.43
CA ASP A 259 9.02 15.56 0.19
C ASP A 259 8.91 17.09 0.15
N LEU A 260 7.88 17.64 -0.51
CA LEU A 260 7.65 19.08 -0.56
C LEU A 260 7.09 19.63 0.77
N LEU A 261 6.38 18.84 1.56
CA LEU A 261 5.89 19.28 2.89
C LEU A 261 6.95 19.23 3.98
N HIS A 262 7.78 18.18 3.98
CA HIS A 262 8.60 17.82 5.13
C HIS A 262 10.07 17.56 4.78
N GLY A 263 10.38 17.33 3.51
CA GLY A 263 11.68 16.89 3.04
C GLY A 263 12.03 15.47 3.43
N SER A 264 13.18 14.99 2.98
CA SER A 264 13.70 13.66 3.34
C SER A 264 13.94 13.54 4.85
N TYR A 265 13.93 12.31 5.37
CA TYR A 265 14.26 12.06 6.78
C TYR A 265 15.63 12.67 7.16
N GLU A 266 15.68 13.29 8.35
CA GLU A 266 16.79 14.07 8.92
C GLU A 266 17.15 15.39 8.21
N ARG A 267 16.48 15.77 7.11
CA ARG A 267 16.79 17.01 6.38
C ARG A 267 16.44 18.28 7.16
N GLY A 268 15.37 18.24 7.95
CA GLY A 268 14.91 19.38 8.73
C GLY A 268 14.27 20.52 7.92
N ARG A 269 14.06 20.35 6.61
CA ARG A 269 13.35 21.31 5.74
C ARG A 269 12.65 20.59 4.57
N PRO A 270 11.58 21.17 3.99
CA PRO A 270 11.07 20.80 2.67
C PRO A 270 12.14 20.57 1.61
N SER A 271 11.94 19.59 0.74
CA SER A 271 12.75 19.37 -0.46
C SER A 271 12.46 20.44 -1.51
N THR A 272 13.47 20.82 -2.30
CA THR A 272 13.26 21.59 -3.53
C THR A 272 12.80 20.67 -4.66
N ALA A 273 12.29 21.25 -5.75
CA ALA A 273 11.92 20.53 -6.95
C ALA A 273 13.09 19.73 -7.52
N GLY A 274 14.30 20.31 -7.57
CA GLY A 274 15.50 19.64 -8.06
C GLY A 274 15.88 18.42 -7.23
N GLU A 275 15.75 18.51 -5.91
CA GLU A 275 16.00 17.38 -5.00
C GLU A 275 14.99 16.25 -5.21
N LEU A 276 13.70 16.60 -5.29
CA LEU A 276 12.65 15.62 -5.54
C LEU A 276 12.77 14.97 -6.93
N ILE A 277 13.07 15.73 -7.98
CA ILE A 277 13.30 15.21 -9.33
C ILE A 277 14.50 14.24 -9.33
N ALA A 278 15.56 14.54 -8.59
CA ALA A 278 16.71 13.65 -8.47
C ALA A 278 16.34 12.31 -7.79
N ASP A 279 15.50 12.35 -6.76
CA ASP A 279 15.03 11.13 -6.08
C ASP A 279 14.06 10.32 -6.95
N ILE A 280 13.12 10.97 -7.66
CA ILE A 280 12.26 10.33 -8.66
C ILE A 280 13.12 9.68 -9.76
N THR A 281 14.17 10.36 -10.21
CA THR A 281 15.09 9.82 -11.22
C THR A 281 15.79 8.55 -10.75
N LYS A 282 16.27 8.51 -9.49
CA LYS A 282 16.85 7.29 -8.91
C LYS A 282 15.85 6.14 -8.87
N ILE A 283 14.60 6.41 -8.50
CA ILE A 283 13.52 5.41 -8.50
C ILE A 283 13.30 4.85 -9.92
N VAL A 284 13.17 5.73 -10.91
CA VAL A 284 12.99 5.32 -12.33
C VAL A 284 14.13 4.44 -12.79
N VAL A 285 15.38 4.87 -12.59
CA VAL A 285 16.57 4.11 -13.01
C VAL A 285 16.62 2.75 -12.33
N ALA A 286 16.35 2.67 -11.02
CA ALA A 286 16.37 1.41 -10.28
C ALA A 286 15.28 0.44 -10.76
N LEU A 287 14.07 0.94 -11.04
CA LEU A 287 12.97 0.13 -11.57
C LEU A 287 13.26 -0.38 -12.99
N GLN A 288 13.69 0.50 -13.90
CA GLN A 288 14.01 0.11 -15.28
C GLN A 288 15.21 -0.85 -15.35
N SER A 289 16.20 -0.68 -14.47
CA SER A 289 17.32 -1.62 -14.34
C SER A 289 16.87 -3.01 -13.90
N ALA A 290 15.73 -3.13 -13.23
CA ALA A 290 15.08 -4.39 -12.89
C ALA A 290 14.11 -4.90 -13.97
N GLY A 291 14.03 -4.24 -15.13
CA GLY A 291 13.15 -4.60 -16.24
C GLY A 291 11.69 -4.17 -16.05
N VAL A 292 11.42 -3.21 -15.17
CA VAL A 292 10.07 -2.72 -14.87
C VAL A 292 9.71 -1.51 -15.72
N ASP A 293 8.53 -1.55 -16.34
CA ASP A 293 7.96 -0.40 -17.03
C ASP A 293 7.48 0.64 -16.02
N VAL A 294 7.83 1.92 -16.23
CA VAL A 294 7.51 2.99 -15.28
C VAL A 294 6.48 3.96 -15.84
N ILE A 295 5.48 4.26 -15.03
CA ILE A 295 4.51 5.35 -15.26
C ILE A 295 4.73 6.41 -14.19
N LEU A 296 5.12 7.61 -14.59
CA LEU A 296 5.29 8.75 -13.68
C LEU A 296 3.98 9.50 -13.53
N SER A 297 3.53 9.67 -12.29
CA SER A 297 2.34 10.47 -12.00
C SER A 297 2.70 11.94 -11.83
N LEU A 298 1.88 12.84 -12.37
CA LEU A 298 1.86 14.22 -11.88
C LEU A 298 1.44 14.22 -10.39
N LEU A 299 2.01 15.12 -9.60
CA LEU A 299 1.66 15.30 -8.20
C LEU A 299 0.27 15.96 -8.09
N PRO A 300 -0.62 15.45 -7.22
CA PRO A 300 -1.90 16.07 -6.98
C PRO A 300 -1.72 17.44 -6.33
N PRO A 301 -2.72 18.35 -6.43
CA PRO A 301 -2.75 19.54 -5.60
C PRO A 301 -2.83 19.18 -4.11
N PHE A 302 -2.29 20.04 -3.25
CA PHE A 302 -2.29 19.84 -1.81
C PHE A 302 -2.28 21.19 -1.09
N ASP A 303 -2.43 21.16 0.24
CA ASP A 303 -2.42 22.36 1.10
C ASP A 303 -0.98 22.90 1.31
N PHE A 304 -0.35 23.31 0.21
CA PHE A 304 1.01 23.86 0.18
C PHE A 304 1.05 25.35 0.52
N THR A 305 2.15 25.80 1.13
CA THR A 305 2.50 27.23 1.18
C THR A 305 2.85 27.76 -0.23
N ASP A 306 2.91 29.08 -0.41
CA ASP A 306 3.24 29.66 -1.73
C ASP A 306 4.63 29.25 -2.24
N GLU A 307 5.58 29.04 -1.33
CA GLU A 307 6.90 28.50 -1.67
C GLU A 307 6.80 27.06 -2.16
N GLN A 308 6.11 26.20 -1.40
CA GLN A 308 5.90 24.81 -1.79
C GLN A 308 5.09 24.68 -3.09
N LYS A 309 4.14 25.58 -3.35
CA LYS A 309 3.42 25.65 -4.63
C LYS A 309 4.35 25.96 -5.81
N ARG A 310 5.38 26.80 -5.62
CA ARG A 310 6.39 27.04 -6.67
C ARG A 310 7.16 25.76 -6.97
N GLU A 311 7.63 25.06 -5.94
CA GLU A 311 8.34 23.79 -6.10
C GLU A 311 7.45 22.70 -6.72
N TRP A 312 6.21 22.55 -6.25
CA TRP A 312 5.22 21.63 -6.80
C TRP A 312 4.95 21.87 -8.30
N ARG A 313 4.79 23.14 -8.71
CA ARG A 313 4.64 23.50 -10.12
C ARG A 313 5.88 23.12 -10.93
N ALA A 314 7.07 23.41 -10.41
CA ALA A 314 8.32 23.07 -11.08
C ALA A 314 8.48 21.56 -11.27
N VAL A 315 8.12 20.74 -10.27
CA VAL A 315 8.12 19.28 -10.38
C VAL A 315 7.14 18.80 -11.44
N ASN A 316 5.90 19.29 -11.41
CA ASN A 316 4.87 18.87 -12.37
C ASN A 316 5.17 19.29 -13.81
N LEU A 317 5.84 20.42 -14.02
CA LEU A 317 6.34 20.82 -15.33
C LEU A 317 7.54 19.96 -15.80
N ALA A 318 8.33 19.42 -14.87
CA ALA A 318 9.50 18.59 -15.19
C ALA A 318 9.16 17.11 -15.45
N ILE A 319 8.11 16.57 -14.83
CA ILE A 319 7.74 15.14 -14.95
C ILE A 319 7.55 14.68 -16.42
N PRO A 320 6.85 15.41 -17.30
CA PRO A 320 6.71 15.00 -18.70
C PRO A 320 8.04 14.89 -19.45
N GLU A 321 8.95 15.82 -19.20
CA GLU A 321 10.29 15.81 -19.81
C GLU A 321 11.16 14.68 -19.24
N LEU A 322 11.08 14.44 -17.93
CA LEU A 322 11.73 13.30 -17.29
C LEU A 322 11.22 11.98 -17.88
N ALA A 323 9.89 11.84 -18.03
CA ALA A 323 9.30 10.65 -18.63
C ALA A 323 9.78 10.45 -20.07
N ARG A 324 9.84 11.52 -20.87
CA ARG A 324 10.39 11.47 -22.24
C ARG A 324 11.85 11.03 -22.27
N MET A 325 12.67 11.52 -21.35
CA MET A 325 14.10 11.20 -21.26
C MET A 325 14.35 9.72 -20.95
N TYR A 326 13.54 9.13 -20.07
CA TYR A 326 13.68 7.75 -19.63
C TYR A 326 12.74 6.77 -20.38
N GLY A 327 11.94 7.25 -21.33
CA GLY A 327 10.96 6.41 -22.04
C GLY A 327 9.80 5.93 -21.15
N CYS A 328 9.50 6.64 -20.06
CA CYS A 328 8.36 6.36 -19.19
C CYS A 328 7.05 6.90 -19.78
N LYS A 329 5.92 6.40 -19.27
CA LYS A 329 4.59 7.00 -19.51
C LYS A 329 4.29 8.05 -18.44
N VAL A 330 3.33 8.94 -18.72
CA VAL A 330 2.89 9.97 -17.77
C VAL A 330 1.43 9.77 -17.44
N TYR A 331 1.11 9.61 -16.16
CA TYR A 331 -0.25 9.62 -15.65
C TYR A 331 -0.63 11.00 -15.14
N ASN A 332 -1.67 11.61 -15.72
CA ASN A 332 -2.18 12.91 -15.28
C ASN A 332 -3.11 12.78 -14.06
N PHE A 333 -2.56 12.31 -12.93
CA PHE A 333 -3.28 12.18 -11.66
C PHE A 333 -3.77 13.52 -11.09
N MET A 334 -3.08 14.62 -11.43
CA MET A 334 -3.40 15.96 -10.96
C MET A 334 -4.76 16.44 -11.50
N SER A 335 -4.97 16.35 -12.82
CA SER A 335 -6.11 16.96 -13.50
C SER A 335 -7.49 16.60 -12.92
N PRO A 336 -7.82 15.33 -12.61
CA PRO A 336 -9.11 15.00 -12.02
C PRO A 336 -9.27 15.54 -10.59
N LEU A 337 -8.17 15.83 -9.89
CA LEU A 337 -8.14 16.19 -8.48
C LEU A 337 -8.00 17.69 -8.22
N GLU A 338 -7.76 18.50 -9.26
CA GLU A 338 -7.58 19.95 -9.14
C GLU A 338 -8.84 20.77 -9.46
N ALA A 339 -8.90 21.95 -8.85
CA ALA A 339 -9.88 22.97 -9.15
C ALA A 339 -9.14 24.26 -9.53
N GLY A 340 -8.98 24.55 -10.83
CA GLY A 340 -8.38 25.81 -11.31
C GLY A 340 -7.03 25.70 -12.02
N GLY A 341 -6.58 24.48 -12.31
CA GLY A 341 -5.36 24.25 -13.08
C GLY A 341 -4.07 24.35 -12.26
N ILE A 342 -2.96 24.00 -12.91
CA ILE A 342 -1.62 23.94 -12.33
C ILE A 342 -1.13 25.26 -11.70
N LEU A 343 -1.74 26.40 -12.01
CA LEU A 343 -1.34 27.68 -11.38
C LEU A 343 -1.92 27.86 -9.98
N GLU A 344 -3.12 27.32 -9.72
CA GLU A 344 -3.85 27.52 -8.46
C GLU A 344 -3.46 26.49 -7.38
N CYS A 345 -3.13 25.26 -7.77
CA CYS A 345 -2.82 24.16 -6.84
C CYS A 345 -3.91 24.02 -5.75
N ARG A 346 -5.17 23.96 -6.17
CA ARG A 346 -6.31 23.88 -5.25
C ARG A 346 -6.95 22.48 -5.33
N PRO A 347 -6.99 21.72 -4.22
CA PRO A 347 -7.57 20.38 -4.23
C PRO A 347 -9.09 20.41 -4.31
N LYS A 348 -9.67 19.70 -5.29
CA LYS A 348 -11.11 19.61 -5.52
C LYS A 348 -11.82 18.73 -4.50
N TYR A 349 -11.16 17.66 -4.04
CA TYR A 349 -11.74 16.63 -3.16
C TYR A 349 -11.06 16.57 -1.78
N GLY A 350 -10.43 17.67 -1.37
CA GLY A 350 -9.53 17.72 -0.21
C GLY A 350 -8.09 17.31 -0.56
N ALA A 351 -7.14 17.72 0.29
CA ALA A 351 -5.72 17.44 0.09
C ALA A 351 -5.42 15.92 0.06
N HIS A 352 -6.15 15.14 0.87
CA HIS A 352 -6.29 13.71 0.63
C HIS A 352 -7.64 13.46 -0.04
N PRO A 353 -7.66 12.98 -1.30
CA PRO A 353 -8.89 12.72 -2.01
C PRO A 353 -9.81 11.75 -1.26
N ASN A 354 -11.06 12.17 -1.03
CA ASN A 354 -12.10 11.30 -0.51
C ASN A 354 -12.52 10.23 -1.56
N GLY A 355 -13.57 9.44 -1.27
CA GLY A 355 -14.03 8.38 -2.18
C GLY A 355 -14.45 8.84 -3.58
N ASP A 356 -14.91 10.09 -3.74
CA ASP A 356 -15.24 10.68 -5.04
C ASP A 356 -13.98 11.10 -5.80
N GLY A 357 -12.98 11.65 -5.09
CA GLY A 357 -11.67 11.92 -5.68
C GLY A 357 -10.95 10.62 -6.07
N GLY A 358 -11.06 9.57 -5.26
CA GLY A 358 -10.57 8.24 -5.59
C GLY A 358 -11.20 7.68 -6.87
N ARG A 359 -12.51 7.90 -7.09
CA ARG A 359 -13.20 7.57 -8.34
C ARG A 359 -12.65 8.38 -9.51
N ALA A 360 -12.60 9.70 -9.38
CA ALA A 360 -12.15 10.59 -10.46
C ALA A 360 -10.73 10.26 -10.93
N ALA A 361 -9.81 9.97 -10.01
CA ALA A 361 -8.46 9.52 -10.34
C ALA A 361 -8.49 8.16 -11.06
N ALA A 362 -9.20 7.18 -10.52
CA ALA A 362 -9.28 5.85 -11.12
C ALA A 362 -9.87 5.87 -12.55
N ASP A 363 -10.94 6.65 -12.77
CA ASP A 363 -11.57 6.81 -14.09
C ASP A 363 -10.59 7.42 -15.10
N GLU A 364 -9.80 8.42 -14.69
CA GLU A 364 -8.76 9.02 -15.54
C GLU A 364 -7.64 8.03 -15.86
N PHE A 365 -7.21 7.22 -14.88
CA PHE A 365 -6.23 6.16 -15.14
C PHE A 365 -6.77 5.15 -16.15
N TYR A 366 -8.00 4.66 -15.94
CA TYR A 366 -8.63 3.69 -16.82
C TYR A 366 -8.78 4.23 -18.25
N ARG A 367 -9.22 5.49 -18.38
CA ARG A 367 -9.32 6.20 -19.66
C ARG A 367 -7.96 6.26 -20.36
N ALA A 368 -6.93 6.78 -19.69
CA ALA A 368 -5.59 6.89 -20.26
C ALA A 368 -5.04 5.52 -20.68
N PHE A 369 -5.19 4.51 -19.83
CA PHE A 369 -4.69 3.16 -20.05
C PHE A 369 -5.28 2.49 -21.30
N HIS A 370 -6.56 2.77 -21.63
CA HIS A 370 -7.27 2.12 -22.74
C HIS A 370 -7.39 2.96 -24.02
N THR A 371 -7.34 4.29 -23.93
CA THR A 371 -7.58 5.19 -25.07
C THR A 371 -6.32 5.78 -25.67
N GLU A 372 -5.25 5.94 -24.89
CA GLU A 372 -4.00 6.47 -25.41
C GLU A 372 -3.22 5.33 -26.06
N SER A 373 -3.04 5.41 -27.38
CA SER A 373 -2.40 4.40 -28.23
C SER A 373 -0.96 4.04 -27.84
N GLY A 374 -0.38 4.70 -26.83
CA GLY A 374 0.92 4.38 -26.22
C GLY A 374 0.84 3.62 -24.90
N TRP A 375 -0.33 3.43 -24.29
CA TRP A 375 -0.45 2.79 -22.98
C TRP A 375 -0.62 1.29 -23.02
N ARG A 376 -1.05 0.69 -24.15
CA ARG A 376 -1.19 -0.78 -24.28
C ARG A 376 0.15 -1.45 -23.95
N ILE A 377 0.17 -2.19 -22.83
CA ILE A 377 1.37 -2.86 -22.31
C ILE A 377 1.33 -4.32 -22.71
#